data_AF-A0AAE0AUU9-F1
#
_entry.id   AF-A0AAE0AUU9-F1
#
_cell.length_a   1.000
_cell.length_b   1.000
_cell.length_c   1.000
_cell.angle_alpha   90.00
_cell.angle_beta   90.00
_cell.angle_gamma   90.00
#
_symmetry.space_group_name_H-M   'P 1'
#
loop_
_entity.id
_entity.type
_entity.pdbx_description
1 polymer ?
#
loop_
_entity_poly.entity_id
_entity_poly.type
_entity_poly.pdbx_seq_one_letter_code
_entity_poly.pdbx_strand_id
1 'polypeptide(L)'
;NASANTSSIALFFNNNISQDGGYFFHQWCACHIINLVVKSSMKVMGDRIDRIRDTLSWISSFNTRLSDFGRYCQANSLRPRQFQTNMSIRWNSTYLILQNCLDYSGSISCFYNMIMAEIDRPLLALNDWYVAKIFVQFLKVFYDSTLTLSGIYYPTSSQKIHQIEEMSEILNMCIDDEILGTTIVAMEKRVILDPMVKLSGLETFLDYISSKLVLDFSKQFTDLQTKLFEVFSIYESRFGSVNTQPSEEQDTLLLKRSWSMLNRRKSGSSSSSSSSS
;
A
#
# COMPACT_ATOMS: atom_id res chain seq x y z
N ASN A 1 -5.19 16.82 -1.02
CA ASN A 1 -5.23 16.49 0.43
C ASN A 1 -4.14 17.16 1.24
N ALA A 2 -2.83 17.04 0.92
CA ALA A 2 -1.81 17.80 1.67
C ALA A 2 -1.95 19.33 1.52
N SER A 3 -2.12 19.82 0.29
CA SER A 3 -2.37 21.24 0.01
C SER A 3 -3.64 21.77 0.66
N ALA A 4 -4.71 20.98 0.61
CA ALA A 4 -5.99 21.31 1.26
C ALA A 4 -5.83 21.43 2.78
N ASN A 5 -5.06 20.55 3.43
CA ASN A 5 -4.79 20.67 4.86
C ASN A 5 -4.00 21.95 5.20
N THR A 6 -2.97 22.27 4.40
CA THR A 6 -2.22 23.53 4.55
C THR A 6 -3.14 24.76 4.39
N SER A 7 -4.05 24.74 3.42
CA SER A 7 -5.04 25.80 3.23
C SER A 7 -6.04 25.90 4.38
N SER A 8 -6.51 24.77 4.91
CA SER A 8 -7.40 24.74 6.08
C SER A 8 -6.71 25.27 7.34
N ILE A 9 -5.44 24.93 7.57
CA ILE A 9 -4.64 25.46 8.68
C ILE A 9 -4.49 26.98 8.56
N ALA A 10 -4.21 27.50 7.37
CA ALA A 10 -4.13 28.95 7.13
C ALA A 10 -5.47 29.64 7.41
N LEU A 11 -6.59 29.01 7.06
CA LEU A 11 -7.93 29.52 7.38
C LEU A 11 -8.20 29.51 8.89
N PHE A 12 -7.82 28.46 9.63
CA PHE A 12 -7.99 28.42 11.07
C PHE A 12 -7.14 29.46 11.80
N PHE A 13 -5.91 29.68 11.33
CA PHE A 13 -5.03 30.73 11.85
C PHE A 13 -5.62 32.13 11.59
N ASN A 14 -6.01 32.42 10.34
CA ASN A 14 -6.55 33.72 9.96
C ASN A 14 -7.88 34.07 10.66
N ASN A 15 -8.61 33.06 11.16
CA ASN A 15 -9.86 33.24 11.90
C ASN A 15 -9.69 33.14 13.43
N ASN A 16 -8.46 33.17 13.97
CA ASN A 16 -8.16 33.06 15.41
C ASN A 16 -8.73 31.81 16.10
N ILE A 17 -8.95 30.72 15.35
CA ILE A 17 -9.46 29.44 15.89
C ILE A 17 -8.32 28.67 16.59
N SER A 18 -7.06 28.96 16.23
CA SER A 18 -5.86 28.33 16.77
C SER A 18 -4.86 29.41 17.20
N GLN A 19 -4.62 29.52 18.51
CA GLN A 19 -3.68 30.50 19.09
C GLN A 19 -2.21 30.08 18.94
N ASP A 20 -1.97 28.82 18.57
CA ASP A 20 -0.66 28.19 18.40
C ASP A 20 -0.14 28.23 16.96
N GLY A 21 -0.76 28.99 16.05
CA GLY A 21 -0.29 29.05 14.67
C GLY A 21 -0.68 27.84 13.81
N GLY A 22 -1.63 27.02 14.27
CA GLY A 22 -2.04 25.78 13.61
C GLY A 22 -1.11 24.59 13.86
N TYR A 23 -0.17 24.70 14.80
CA TYR A 23 0.85 23.69 15.10
C TYR A 23 0.23 22.34 15.45
N PHE A 24 -0.81 22.32 16.29
CA PHE A 24 -1.52 21.09 16.66
C PHE A 24 -2.52 20.60 15.60
N PHE A 25 -2.82 21.41 14.59
CA PHE A 25 -3.73 21.07 13.50
C PHE A 25 -3.03 20.45 12.29
N HIS A 26 -1.69 20.40 12.30
CA HIS A 26 -0.91 19.79 11.22
C HIS A 26 -0.95 18.26 11.24
N GLN A 27 -2.09 17.69 10.81
CA GLN A 27 -2.27 16.26 10.63
C GLN A 27 -1.58 15.75 9.37
N TRP A 28 -0.88 14.62 9.47
CA TRP A 28 -0.35 13.93 8.28
C TRP A 28 -1.51 13.36 7.45
N CYS A 29 -1.48 13.61 6.15
CA CYS A 29 -2.45 13.05 5.21
C CYS A 29 -2.32 11.51 5.20
N ALA A 30 -3.42 10.79 5.43
CA ALA A 30 -3.41 9.33 5.44
C ALA A 30 -2.87 8.75 4.12
N CYS A 31 -3.27 9.30 2.97
CA CYS A 31 -2.70 8.92 1.66
C CYS A 31 -1.19 9.16 1.57
N HIS A 32 -0.66 10.18 2.27
CA HIS A 32 0.78 10.42 2.33
C HIS A 32 1.50 9.36 3.17
N ILE A 33 0.93 8.97 4.31
CA ILE A 33 1.44 7.87 5.15
C ILE A 33 1.46 6.57 4.34
N ILE A 34 0.35 6.22 3.70
CA ILE A 34 0.26 5.03 2.84
C ILE A 34 1.35 5.07 1.75
N ASN A 35 1.52 6.21 1.09
CA ASN A 35 2.58 6.38 0.10
C ASN A 35 3.99 6.17 0.67
N LEU A 36 4.28 6.60 1.91
CA LEU A 36 5.59 6.35 2.54
C LEU A 36 5.80 4.88 2.90
N VAL A 37 4.75 4.23 3.39
CA VAL A 37 4.73 2.81 3.74
C VAL A 37 4.96 1.96 2.48
N VAL A 38 4.18 2.18 1.42
CA VAL A 38 4.33 1.47 0.15
C VAL A 38 5.66 1.79 -0.55
N LYS A 39 6.15 3.03 -0.49
CA LYS A 39 7.48 3.32 -1.05
C LYS A 39 8.60 2.56 -0.35
N SER A 40 8.43 2.23 0.93
CA SER A 40 9.42 1.42 1.65
C SER A 40 9.36 -0.04 1.21
N SER A 41 8.17 -0.57 0.96
CA SER A 41 8.00 -1.92 0.42
C SER A 41 8.56 -2.07 -0.99
N MET A 42 8.28 -1.09 -1.85
CA MET A 42 8.78 -1.07 -3.23
C MET A 42 10.30 -0.98 -3.33
N LYS A 43 10.99 -0.42 -2.33
CA LYS A 43 12.46 -0.41 -2.29
C LYS A 43 13.04 -1.79 -2.06
N VAL A 44 12.41 -2.59 -1.18
CA VAL A 44 12.85 -3.96 -0.91
C VAL A 44 12.58 -4.86 -2.12
N MET A 45 11.43 -4.66 -2.78
CA MET A 45 11.06 -5.38 -4.00
C MET A 45 11.64 -4.77 -5.29
N GLY A 46 12.49 -3.74 -5.17
CA GLY A 46 12.90 -2.84 -6.25
C GLY A 46 13.48 -3.59 -7.44
N ASP A 47 14.49 -4.42 -7.22
CA ASP A 47 15.21 -5.12 -8.30
C ASP A 47 14.31 -5.97 -9.21
N ARG A 48 13.27 -6.60 -8.64
CA ARG A 48 12.34 -7.47 -9.39
C ARG A 48 11.33 -6.63 -10.17
N ILE A 49 10.79 -5.61 -9.53
CA ILE A 49 9.80 -4.70 -10.11
C ILE A 49 10.44 -3.84 -11.20
N ASP A 50 11.65 -3.36 -10.96
CA ASP A 50 12.38 -2.49 -11.87
C ASP A 50 12.76 -3.24 -13.15
N ARG A 51 13.11 -4.53 -13.10
CA ARG A 51 13.28 -5.34 -14.32
C ARG A 51 12.04 -5.39 -15.21
N ILE A 52 10.86 -5.57 -14.61
CA ILE A 52 9.59 -5.57 -15.34
C ILE A 52 9.33 -4.17 -15.93
N ARG A 53 9.57 -3.12 -15.14
CA ARG A 53 9.39 -1.73 -15.58
C ARG A 53 10.35 -1.35 -16.69
N ASP A 54 11.60 -1.78 -16.62
CA ASP A 54 12.62 -1.55 -17.65
C ASP A 54 12.29 -2.29 -18.94
N THR A 55 11.77 -3.52 -18.82
CA THR A 55 11.25 -4.29 -19.97
C THR A 55 10.10 -3.55 -20.65
N LEU A 56 9.11 -3.10 -19.88
CA LEU A 56 7.97 -2.35 -20.40
C LEU A 56 8.41 -1.01 -21.01
N SER A 57 9.34 -0.32 -20.35
CA SER A 57 9.93 0.92 -20.87
C SER A 57 10.62 0.65 -22.20
N TRP A 58 11.42 -0.42 -22.28
CA TRP A 58 12.10 -0.81 -23.50
C TRP A 58 11.11 -1.08 -24.65
N ILE A 59 10.03 -1.81 -24.41
CA ILE A 59 8.99 -2.05 -25.44
C ILE A 59 8.37 -0.73 -25.91
N SER A 60 8.00 0.14 -24.96
CA SER A 60 7.29 1.40 -25.24
C SER A 60 8.18 2.54 -25.72
N SER A 61 9.51 2.44 -25.60
CA SER A 61 10.44 3.54 -25.90
C SER A 61 10.58 3.86 -27.40
N PHE A 62 10.32 2.90 -28.31
CA PHE A 62 10.30 3.19 -29.76
C PHE A 62 9.00 2.72 -30.39
N ASN A 63 8.42 3.56 -31.27
CA ASN A 63 7.18 3.25 -31.99
C ASN A 63 7.29 1.96 -32.84
N THR A 64 8.48 1.65 -33.36
CA THR A 64 8.74 0.41 -34.10
C THR A 64 8.56 -0.82 -33.20
N ARG A 65 9.28 -0.86 -32.06
CA ARG A 65 9.16 -1.94 -31.07
C ARG A 65 7.74 -2.10 -30.53
N LEU A 66 7.05 -0.98 -30.29
CA LEU A 66 5.68 -0.99 -29.82
C LEU A 66 4.71 -1.55 -30.88
N SER A 67 4.93 -1.23 -32.15
CA SER A 67 4.17 -1.79 -33.27
C SER A 67 4.45 -3.29 -33.45
N ASP A 68 5.71 -3.70 -33.35
CA ASP A 68 6.11 -5.11 -33.45
C ASP A 68 5.55 -5.96 -32.32
N PHE A 69 5.58 -5.44 -31.08
CA PHE A 69 4.91 -6.08 -29.95
C PHE A 69 3.40 -6.15 -30.18
N GLY A 70 2.79 -5.10 -30.75
CA GLY A 70 1.37 -5.10 -31.13
C GLY A 70 1.03 -6.20 -32.15
N ARG A 71 1.85 -6.39 -33.18
CA ARG A 71 1.72 -7.50 -34.14
C ARG A 71 1.89 -8.86 -33.48
N TYR A 72 2.88 -8.98 -32.58
CA TYR A 72 3.11 -10.19 -31.80
C TYR A 72 1.89 -10.54 -30.94
N CYS A 73 1.26 -9.55 -30.29
CA CYS A 73 0.03 -9.76 -29.53
C CYS A 73 -1.10 -10.26 -30.42
N GLN A 74 -1.31 -9.64 -31.58
CA GLN A 74 -2.35 -10.07 -32.54
C GLN A 74 -2.13 -11.51 -33.01
N ALA A 75 -0.88 -11.89 -33.31
CA ALA A 75 -0.54 -13.26 -33.71
C ALA A 75 -0.83 -14.29 -32.61
N ASN A 76 -0.73 -13.89 -31.34
CA ASN A 76 -1.05 -14.72 -30.17
C ASN A 76 -2.51 -14.58 -29.72
N SER A 77 -3.40 -14.04 -30.56
CA SER A 77 -4.82 -13.78 -30.23
C SER A 77 -5.04 -12.88 -29.01
N LEU A 78 -4.09 -11.99 -28.71
CA LEU A 78 -4.19 -10.99 -27.65
C LEU A 78 -4.47 -9.61 -28.24
N ARG A 79 -5.25 -8.81 -27.50
CA ARG A 79 -5.51 -7.41 -27.87
C ARG A 79 -4.22 -6.60 -27.67
N PRO A 80 -3.74 -5.87 -28.69
CA PRO A 80 -2.60 -4.96 -28.51
C PRO A 80 -2.90 -3.94 -27.42
N ARG A 81 -1.96 -3.81 -26.48
CA ARG A 81 -2.05 -2.85 -25.39
C ARG A 81 -0.77 -2.06 -25.28
N GLN A 82 -0.92 -0.75 -25.10
CA GLN A 82 0.20 0.11 -24.70
C GLN A 82 0.24 0.15 -23.17
N PHE A 83 1.41 -0.14 -22.61
CA PHE A 83 1.67 0.05 -21.20
C PHE A 83 2.24 1.46 -21.00
N GLN A 84 1.59 2.26 -20.15
CA GLN A 84 2.05 3.61 -19.87
C GLN A 84 3.45 3.57 -19.25
N THR A 85 4.38 4.35 -19.80
CA THR A 85 5.73 4.49 -19.26
C THR A 85 5.69 5.29 -17.96
N ASN A 86 6.45 4.83 -16.97
CA ASN A 86 6.52 5.34 -15.60
C ASN A 86 6.36 6.86 -15.45
N MET A 87 5.25 7.31 -14.85
CA MET A 87 5.23 8.59 -14.17
C MET A 87 5.92 8.43 -12.80
N SER A 88 7.13 8.97 -12.67
CA SER A 88 8.12 8.69 -11.61
C SER A 88 7.77 9.13 -10.18
N ILE A 89 6.53 9.51 -9.87
CA ILE A 89 6.24 10.25 -8.63
C ILE A 89 5.26 9.52 -7.68
N ARG A 90 4.33 8.71 -8.19
CA ARG A 90 3.27 8.07 -7.36
C ARG A 90 3.28 6.55 -7.48
N TRP A 91 3.29 5.86 -6.36
CA TRP A 91 3.27 4.39 -6.32
C TRP A 91 2.01 3.78 -6.97
N ASN A 92 0.87 4.50 -6.95
CA ASN A 92 -0.38 4.09 -7.60
C ASN A 92 -0.20 3.80 -9.10
N SER A 93 0.62 4.58 -9.82
CA SER A 93 0.86 4.33 -11.24
C SER A 93 1.62 3.03 -11.45
N THR A 94 2.57 2.71 -10.55
CA THR A 94 3.33 1.46 -10.62
C THR A 94 2.43 0.26 -10.32
N TYR A 95 1.56 0.35 -9.31
CA TYR A 95 0.56 -0.67 -9.04
C TYR A 95 -0.32 -0.93 -10.27
N LEU A 96 -0.88 0.12 -10.88
CA LEU A 96 -1.72 -0.01 -12.07
C LEU A 96 -0.98 -0.60 -13.26
N ILE A 97 0.28 -0.22 -13.49
CA ILE A 97 1.10 -0.79 -14.57
C ILE A 97 1.30 -2.30 -14.34
N LEU A 98 1.72 -2.68 -13.12
CA LEU A 98 1.97 -4.08 -12.76
C LEU A 98 0.68 -4.91 -12.86
N GLN A 99 -0.43 -4.44 -12.31
CA GLN A 99 -1.71 -5.12 -12.38
C GLN A 99 -2.14 -5.37 -13.84
N ASN A 100 -1.93 -4.37 -14.71
CA ASN A 100 -2.33 -4.43 -16.11
C ASN A 100 -1.43 -5.28 -17.00
N CYS A 101 -0.15 -5.45 -16.64
CA CYS A 101 0.80 -6.23 -17.43
C CYS A 101 0.86 -7.71 -17.04
N LEU A 102 0.36 -8.09 -15.86
CA LEU A 102 0.31 -9.49 -15.41
C LEU A 102 -0.41 -10.41 -16.40
N ASP A 103 -1.51 -9.94 -17.01
CA ASP A 103 -2.27 -10.70 -18.01
C ASP A 103 -1.47 -10.93 -19.31
N TYR A 104 -0.45 -10.11 -19.56
CA TYR A 104 0.42 -10.18 -20.75
C TYR A 104 1.80 -10.75 -20.41
N SER A 105 2.02 -11.23 -19.19
CA SER A 105 3.33 -11.68 -18.68
C SER A 105 4.04 -12.67 -19.61
N GLY A 106 3.32 -13.66 -20.13
CA GLY A 106 3.86 -14.64 -21.08
C GLY A 106 4.31 -14.00 -22.39
N SER A 107 3.46 -13.18 -23.00
CA SER A 107 3.77 -12.53 -24.28
C SER A 107 4.89 -11.49 -24.17
N ILE A 108 4.91 -10.73 -23.07
CA ILE A 108 5.99 -9.78 -22.76
C ILE A 108 7.31 -10.54 -22.61
N SER A 109 7.33 -11.62 -21.84
CA SER A 109 8.54 -12.41 -21.62
C SER A 109 9.05 -13.02 -22.91
N CYS A 110 8.19 -13.67 -23.70
CA CYS A 110 8.61 -14.28 -24.96
C CYS A 110 9.16 -13.24 -25.93
N PHE A 111 8.45 -12.12 -26.13
CA PHE A 111 8.89 -11.07 -27.05
C PHE A 111 10.21 -10.42 -26.61
N TYR A 112 10.33 -10.08 -25.33
CA TYR A 112 11.53 -9.46 -24.80
C TYR A 112 12.72 -10.42 -24.79
N ASN A 113 12.53 -11.65 -24.29
CA ASN A 113 13.62 -12.62 -24.15
C ASN A 113 14.12 -13.12 -25.51
N MET A 114 13.26 -13.21 -26.54
CA MET A 114 13.68 -13.54 -27.90
C MET A 114 14.74 -12.56 -28.40
N ILE A 115 14.54 -11.26 -28.17
CA ILE A 115 15.45 -10.21 -28.64
C ILE A 115 16.66 -10.07 -27.71
N MET A 116 16.46 -10.18 -26.39
CA MET A 116 17.55 -10.05 -25.41
C MET A 116 18.53 -11.23 -25.46
N ALA A 117 18.06 -12.44 -25.78
CA ALA A 117 18.92 -13.61 -25.93
C ALA A 117 19.90 -13.47 -27.11
N GLU A 118 19.51 -12.79 -28.19
CA GLU A 118 20.38 -12.51 -29.33
C GLU A 118 21.53 -11.54 -29.00
N ILE A 119 21.33 -10.67 -28.00
CA ILE A 119 22.28 -9.63 -27.61
C ILE A 119 22.93 -9.85 -26.23
N ASP A 120 22.81 -11.07 -25.69
CA ASP A 120 23.36 -11.51 -24.39
C ASP A 120 23.03 -10.54 -23.22
N ARG A 121 21.76 -10.17 -23.12
CA ARG A 121 21.24 -9.27 -22.07
C ARG A 121 20.42 -10.04 -21.02
N PRO A 122 20.26 -9.49 -19.80
CA PRO A 122 19.47 -10.12 -18.75
C PRO A 122 18.04 -10.41 -19.20
N LEU A 123 17.61 -11.67 -19.02
CA LEU A 123 16.29 -12.14 -19.39
C LEU A 123 15.29 -11.91 -18.26
N LEU A 124 14.02 -11.78 -18.63
CA LEU A 124 12.92 -11.73 -17.69
C LEU A 124 12.52 -13.14 -17.28
N ALA A 125 12.64 -13.46 -16.00
CA ALA A 125 12.41 -14.81 -15.48
C ALA A 125 10.94 -15.02 -15.07
N LEU A 126 10.48 -16.28 -15.10
CA LEU A 126 9.16 -16.65 -14.58
C LEU A 126 8.98 -16.27 -13.11
N ASN A 127 10.07 -16.34 -12.33
CA ASN A 127 10.06 -15.96 -10.92
C ASN A 127 9.79 -14.45 -10.71
N ASP A 128 10.22 -13.59 -11.65
CA ASP A 128 9.97 -12.14 -11.56
C ASP A 128 8.46 -11.86 -11.61
N TRP A 129 7.74 -12.56 -12.48
CA TRP A 129 6.28 -12.48 -12.58
C TRP A 129 5.56 -13.09 -11.40
N TYR A 130 6.08 -14.19 -10.86
CA TYR A 130 5.51 -14.83 -9.67
C TYR A 130 5.54 -13.88 -8.46
N VAL A 131 6.70 -13.28 -8.19
CA VAL A 131 6.87 -12.30 -7.12
C VAL A 131 6.02 -11.05 -7.38
N ALA A 132 6.02 -10.54 -8.62
CA ALA A 132 5.19 -9.38 -8.97
C ALA A 132 3.69 -9.64 -8.76
N LYS A 133 3.21 -10.84 -9.06
CA LYS A 133 1.80 -11.22 -8.83
C LYS A 133 1.44 -11.17 -7.35
N ILE A 134 2.26 -11.77 -6.49
CA ILE A 134 2.07 -11.76 -5.03
C ILE A 134 2.10 -10.32 -4.52
N PHE A 135 3.07 -9.53 -4.98
CA PHE A 135 3.23 -8.15 -4.55
C PHE A 135 2.07 -7.24 -5.01
N VAL A 136 1.54 -7.42 -6.22
CA VAL A 136 0.34 -6.70 -6.68
C VAL A 136 -0.87 -7.05 -5.83
N GLN A 137 -1.06 -8.33 -5.49
CA GLN A 137 -2.15 -8.76 -4.61
C GLN A 137 -2.03 -8.09 -3.23
N PHE A 138 -0.83 -8.07 -2.67
CA PHE A 138 -0.54 -7.37 -1.41
C PHE A 138 -0.81 -5.87 -1.49
N LEU A 139 -0.34 -5.20 -2.54
CA LEU A 139 -0.51 -3.75 -2.73
C LEU A 139 -1.97 -3.32 -2.97
N LYS A 140 -2.85 -4.24 -3.37
CA LYS A 140 -4.24 -3.94 -3.69
C LYS A 140 -4.96 -3.24 -2.54
N VAL A 141 -4.77 -3.69 -1.30
CA VAL A 141 -5.47 -3.07 -0.16
C VAL A 141 -4.98 -1.66 0.09
N PHE A 142 -3.68 -1.40 0.05
CA PHE A 142 -3.18 -0.04 0.13
C PHE A 142 -3.73 0.86 -0.99
N TYR A 143 -3.97 0.28 -2.18
CA TYR A 143 -4.44 1.03 -3.35
C TYR A 143 -5.90 1.40 -3.18
N ASP A 144 -6.72 0.44 -2.78
CA ASP A 144 -8.13 0.63 -2.47
C ASP A 144 -8.29 1.62 -1.30
N SER A 145 -7.50 1.49 -0.22
CA SER A 145 -7.47 2.46 0.88
C SER A 145 -7.08 3.87 0.45
N THR A 146 -6.12 3.98 -0.48
CA THR A 146 -5.71 5.29 -1.00
C THR A 146 -6.82 5.92 -1.83
N LEU A 147 -7.55 5.15 -2.63
CA LEU A 147 -8.70 5.64 -3.38
C LEU A 147 -9.79 6.15 -2.45
N THR A 148 -10.18 5.35 -1.47
CA THR A 148 -11.19 5.71 -0.44
C THR A 148 -10.81 7.00 0.29
N LEU A 149 -9.57 7.10 0.78
CA LEU A 149 -9.11 8.27 1.54
C LEU A 149 -8.76 9.49 0.66
N SER A 150 -8.71 9.32 -0.66
CA SER A 150 -8.49 10.41 -1.61
C SER A 150 -9.77 11.12 -2.05
N GLY A 151 -10.94 10.64 -1.60
CA GLY A 151 -12.23 11.24 -1.87
C GLY A 151 -12.29 12.72 -1.48
N ILE A 152 -12.89 13.54 -2.35
CA ILE A 152 -13.07 15.00 -2.15
C ILE A 152 -14.54 15.41 -1.99
N TYR A 153 -15.48 14.52 -2.30
CA TYR A 153 -16.91 14.79 -2.30
C TYR A 153 -17.64 14.24 -1.06
N TYR A 154 -16.91 13.63 -0.12
CA TYR A 154 -17.45 13.07 1.11
C TYR A 154 -16.41 13.14 2.24
N PRO A 155 -16.83 13.13 3.52
CA PRO A 155 -15.92 13.07 4.64
C PRO A 155 -15.11 11.76 4.64
N THR A 156 -13.78 11.86 4.59
CA THR A 156 -12.86 10.71 4.60
C THR A 156 -12.20 10.47 5.96
N SER A 157 -12.33 11.42 6.90
CA SER A 157 -11.71 11.37 8.22
C SER A 157 -12.22 10.20 9.07
N SER A 158 -13.53 9.93 9.04
CA SER A 158 -14.17 8.83 9.76
C SER A 158 -13.72 7.44 9.24
N GLN A 159 -13.38 7.35 7.96
CA GLN A 159 -12.97 6.09 7.33
C GLN A 159 -11.51 5.71 7.64
N LYS A 160 -10.69 6.65 8.14
CA LYS A 160 -9.25 6.44 8.35
C LYS A 160 -8.96 5.24 9.25
N ILE A 161 -9.75 5.05 10.32
CA ILE A 161 -9.55 3.96 11.28
C ILE A 161 -9.76 2.60 10.62
N HIS A 162 -10.90 2.42 9.92
CA HIS A 162 -11.20 1.17 9.20
C HIS A 162 -10.13 0.81 8.16
N GLN A 163 -9.62 1.81 7.43
CA GLN A 163 -8.56 1.57 6.45
C GLN A 163 -7.25 1.15 7.12
N ILE A 164 -6.91 1.74 8.27
CA ILE A 164 -5.71 1.36 9.05
C ILE A 164 -5.85 -0.06 9.59
N GLU A 165 -7.01 -0.43 10.11
CA GLU A 165 -7.31 -1.78 10.60
C GLU A 165 -7.10 -2.81 9.50
N GLU A 166 -7.72 -2.63 8.33
CA GLU A 166 -7.59 -3.53 7.18
C GLU A 166 -6.12 -3.68 6.72
N MET A 167 -5.39 -2.57 6.64
CA MET A 167 -3.96 -2.60 6.31
C MET A 167 -3.14 -3.34 7.38
N SER A 168 -3.48 -3.19 8.67
CA SER A 168 -2.76 -3.81 9.79
C SER A 168 -2.97 -5.32 9.83
N GLU A 169 -4.20 -5.78 9.57
CA GLU A 169 -4.51 -7.21 9.45
C GLU A 169 -3.66 -7.87 8.37
N ILE A 170 -3.53 -7.24 7.20
CA ILE A 170 -2.75 -7.78 6.08
C ILE A 170 -1.26 -7.80 6.37
N LEU A 171 -0.74 -6.75 7.01
CA LEU A 171 0.65 -6.73 7.45
C LEU A 171 0.92 -7.90 8.39
N ASN A 172 0.07 -8.10 9.41
CA ASN A 172 0.20 -9.20 10.36
C ASN A 172 0.09 -10.58 9.70
N MET A 173 -0.83 -10.76 8.75
CA MET A 173 -0.99 -12.03 8.04
C MET A 173 0.21 -12.40 7.17
N CYS A 174 0.95 -11.41 6.68
CA CYS A 174 2.05 -11.60 5.76
C CYS A 174 3.44 -11.52 6.43
N ILE A 175 3.53 -11.28 7.75
CA ILE A 175 4.80 -11.17 8.49
C ILE A 175 5.71 -12.39 8.27
N ASP A 176 5.13 -13.60 8.33
CA ASP A 176 5.87 -14.87 8.19
C ASP A 176 5.97 -15.36 6.74
N ASP A 177 5.64 -14.52 5.76
CA ASP A 177 5.73 -14.89 4.36
C ASP A 177 7.19 -14.83 3.87
N GLU A 178 7.65 -15.85 3.14
CA GLU A 178 9.02 -15.95 2.66
C GLU A 178 9.40 -14.81 1.69
N ILE A 179 8.42 -14.29 0.95
CA ILE A 179 8.62 -13.25 -0.05
C ILE A 179 8.31 -11.87 0.55
N LEU A 180 7.21 -11.73 1.27
CA LEU A 180 6.74 -10.44 1.81
C LEU A 180 7.30 -10.09 3.19
N GLY A 181 7.78 -11.05 3.99
CA GLY A 181 8.18 -10.81 5.38
C GLY A 181 9.27 -9.73 5.53
N THR A 182 10.32 -9.79 4.71
CA THR A 182 11.39 -8.76 4.68
C THR A 182 10.87 -7.38 4.28
N THR A 183 9.84 -7.36 3.42
CA THR A 183 9.18 -6.15 2.95
C THR A 183 8.33 -5.52 4.05
N ILE A 184 7.66 -6.33 4.86
CA ILE A 184 6.78 -5.88 5.95
C ILE A 184 7.59 -5.30 7.11
N VAL A 185 8.71 -5.92 7.48
CA VAL A 185 9.64 -5.36 8.48
C VAL A 185 10.11 -3.95 8.09
N ALA A 186 10.28 -3.68 6.79
CA ALA A 186 10.62 -2.35 6.29
C ALA A 186 9.42 -1.36 6.35
N MET A 187 8.19 -1.86 6.21
CA MET A 187 6.95 -1.09 6.27
C MET A 187 6.57 -0.68 7.70
N GLU A 188 6.71 -1.58 8.68
CA GLU A 188 6.36 -1.32 10.08
C GLU A 188 7.06 -0.08 10.64
N LYS A 189 8.35 0.10 10.32
CA LYS A 189 9.12 1.29 10.72
C LYS A 189 8.52 2.63 10.25
N ARG A 190 7.66 2.62 9.24
CA ARG A 190 6.97 3.81 8.70
C ARG A 190 5.52 3.94 9.18
N VAL A 191 4.88 2.85 9.59
CA VAL A 191 3.53 2.84 10.18
C VAL A 191 3.52 3.50 11.57
N ILE A 192 4.64 3.42 12.30
CA ILE A 192 4.86 3.99 13.65
C ILE A 192 4.62 5.53 13.73
N LEU A 193 4.44 6.21 12.61
CA LEU A 193 4.26 7.66 12.56
C LEU A 193 2.78 8.13 12.64
N ASP A 194 1.82 7.22 12.81
CA ASP A 194 0.42 7.56 13.08
C ASP A 194 0.22 8.17 14.49
N PRO A 195 -0.60 9.22 14.67
CA PRO A 195 -0.86 9.83 15.98
C PRO A 195 -1.32 8.87 17.09
N MET A 196 -2.01 7.76 16.77
CA MET A 196 -2.41 6.78 17.79
C MET A 196 -1.22 5.95 18.27
N VAL A 197 -0.29 5.62 17.37
CA VAL A 197 0.98 4.96 17.72
C VAL A 197 1.93 5.95 18.40
N LYS A 198 1.80 7.27 18.16
CA LYS A 198 2.55 8.29 18.89
C LYS A 198 2.21 8.34 20.38
N LEU A 199 0.99 8.01 20.81
CA LEU A 199 0.67 7.94 22.24
C LEU A 199 1.36 6.74 22.89
N SER A 200 1.28 5.55 22.29
CA SER A 200 2.01 4.36 22.79
C SER A 200 3.53 4.54 22.71
N GLY A 201 4.04 5.17 21.66
CA GLY A 201 5.46 5.51 21.53
C GLY A 201 5.92 6.59 22.52
N LEU A 202 5.05 7.57 22.81
CA LEU A 202 5.28 8.58 23.84
C LEU A 202 5.30 7.94 25.24
N GLU A 203 4.39 7.00 25.52
CA GLU A 203 4.37 6.21 26.74
C GLU A 203 5.70 5.46 26.92
N THR A 204 6.11 4.70 25.91
CA THR A 204 7.38 3.94 25.90
C THR A 204 8.60 4.84 26.14
N PHE A 205 8.60 6.04 25.54
CA PHE A 205 9.67 7.01 25.70
C PHE A 205 9.68 7.67 27.08
N LEU A 206 8.50 8.01 27.62
CA LEU A 206 8.36 8.56 28.96
C LEU A 206 8.73 7.53 30.03
N ASP A 207 8.41 6.27 29.82
CA ASP A 207 8.84 5.15 30.68
C ASP A 207 10.36 5.00 30.67
N TYR A 208 10.99 5.11 29.49
CA TYR A 208 12.45 5.11 29.37
C TYR A 208 13.10 6.28 30.13
N ILE A 209 12.57 7.50 30.01
CA ILE A 209 13.07 8.67 30.74
C ILE A 209 12.82 8.54 32.24
N SER A 210 11.62 8.07 32.64
CA SER A 210 11.24 7.80 34.03
C SER A 210 12.24 6.84 34.68
N SER A 211 12.63 5.78 33.98
CA SER A 211 13.62 4.80 34.44
C SER A 211 15.04 5.37 34.62
N LYS A 212 15.39 6.43 33.86
CA LYS A 212 16.74 7.04 33.88
C LYS A 212 16.86 8.24 34.79
N LEU A 213 15.78 9.01 34.97
CA LEU A 213 15.77 10.23 35.75
C LEU A 213 15.04 10.10 37.09
N VAL A 214 14.40 8.95 37.37
CA VAL A 214 13.59 8.71 38.59
C VAL A 214 12.47 9.76 38.73
N LEU A 215 11.79 10.05 37.62
CA LEU A 215 10.70 11.01 37.53
C LEU A 215 9.45 10.32 36.99
N ASP A 216 8.32 10.47 37.68
CA ASP A 216 7.05 9.86 37.26
C ASP A 216 6.27 10.79 36.30
N PHE A 217 6.08 10.32 35.07
CA PHE A 217 5.31 10.99 34.02
C PHE A 217 3.92 10.36 33.79
N SER A 218 3.57 9.29 34.51
CA SER A 218 2.33 8.51 34.31
C SER A 218 1.07 9.36 34.42
N LYS A 219 1.03 10.26 35.42
CA LYS A 219 -0.12 11.15 35.64
C LYS A 219 -0.32 12.14 34.49
N GLN A 220 0.77 12.71 33.96
CA GLN A 220 0.72 13.67 32.86
C GLN A 220 0.33 13.00 31.54
N PHE A 221 0.79 11.76 31.34
CA PHE A 221 0.38 10.93 30.21
C PHE A 221 -1.11 10.59 30.27
N THR A 222 -1.61 10.16 31.43
CA THR A 222 -3.03 9.83 31.65
C THR A 222 -3.94 11.04 31.43
N ASP A 223 -3.56 12.22 31.93
CA ASP A 223 -4.31 13.47 31.72
C ASP A 223 -4.35 13.86 30.23
N LEU A 224 -3.24 13.67 29.51
CA LEU A 224 -3.15 13.95 28.08
C LEU A 224 -4.00 12.98 27.25
N GLN A 225 -3.97 11.70 27.59
CA GLN A 225 -4.80 10.67 26.98
C GLN A 225 -6.29 10.96 27.19
N THR A 226 -6.68 11.33 28.42
CA THR A 226 -8.07 11.64 28.78
C THR A 226 -8.61 12.83 27.98
N LYS A 227 -7.86 13.94 27.92
CA LYS A 227 -8.25 15.13 27.15
C LYS A 227 -8.38 14.85 25.66
N LEU A 228 -7.51 14.00 25.12
CA LEU A 228 -7.56 13.65 23.70
C LEU A 228 -8.82 12.83 23.37
N PHE A 229 -9.20 11.88 24.22
CA PHE A 229 -10.43 11.11 24.06
C PHE A 229 -11.69 11.97 24.25
N GLU A 230 -11.67 12.94 25.17
CA GLU A 230 -12.77 13.89 25.37
C GLU A 230 -13.04 14.71 24.09
N VAL A 231 -11.99 15.18 23.43
CA VAL A 231 -12.08 15.86 22.13
C VAL A 231 -12.64 14.92 21.04
N PHE A 232 -12.24 13.64 21.05
CA PHE A 232 -12.74 12.65 20.10
C PHE A 232 -14.24 12.37 20.30
N SER A 233 -14.70 12.23 21.54
CA SER A 233 -16.12 12.03 21.85
C SER A 233 -16.99 13.21 21.39
N ILE A 234 -16.49 14.45 21.49
CA ILE A 234 -17.18 15.63 20.96
C ILE A 234 -17.33 15.53 19.44
N TYR A 235 -16.30 15.07 18.74
CA TYR A 235 -16.34 14.86 17.29
C TYR A 235 -17.35 13.78 16.89
N GLU A 236 -17.30 12.63 17.55
CA GLU A 236 -18.21 11.50 17.32
C GLU A 236 -19.68 11.90 17.55
N SER A 237 -19.97 12.62 18.63
CA SER A 237 -21.34 13.10 18.90
C SER A 237 -21.89 14.05 17.83
N ARG A 238 -21.02 14.81 17.15
CA ARG A 238 -21.42 15.82 16.17
C ARG A 238 -21.52 15.26 14.75
N PHE A 239 -20.74 14.22 14.44
CA PHE A 239 -20.56 13.76 13.06
C PHE A 239 -20.78 12.26 12.87
N GLY A 240 -21.00 11.48 13.93
CA GLY A 240 -21.14 10.01 13.87
C GLY A 240 -22.39 9.53 13.13
N SER A 241 -23.45 10.33 13.08
CA SER A 241 -24.73 9.99 12.44
C SER A 241 -24.79 10.20 10.92
N VAL A 242 -23.73 10.76 10.30
CA VAL A 242 -23.65 10.94 8.83
C VAL A 242 -23.24 9.63 8.11
N ASN A 243 -22.92 8.57 8.85
CA ASN A 243 -22.64 7.25 8.30
C ASN A 243 -23.94 6.47 8.05
N THR A 244 -24.49 6.60 6.85
CA THR A 244 -25.29 5.52 6.25
C THR A 244 -24.92 5.41 4.77
N GLN A 245 -24.17 4.36 4.42
CA GLN A 245 -24.04 3.88 3.04
C GLN A 245 -24.23 2.35 3.02
N PRO A 246 -24.73 1.81 1.89
CA PRO A 246 -25.31 0.47 1.79
C PRO A 246 -24.30 -0.68 1.64
N SER A 247 -24.76 -1.86 2.06
CA SER A 247 -24.19 -3.22 2.11
C SER A 247 -22.86 -3.54 1.37
N GLU A 248 -21.84 -3.84 2.19
CA GLU A 248 -20.49 -4.34 1.85
C GLU A 248 -20.40 -5.86 1.55
N GLU A 249 -21.52 -6.58 1.44
CA GLU A 249 -21.48 -8.06 1.43
C GLU A 249 -20.89 -8.69 0.16
N GLN A 250 -20.94 -8.03 -1.01
CA GLN A 250 -20.48 -8.66 -2.27
C GLN A 250 -18.96 -8.55 -2.50
N ASP A 251 -18.32 -7.45 -2.12
CA ASP A 251 -16.87 -7.26 -2.32
C ASP A 251 -16.02 -8.02 -1.31
N THR A 252 -16.51 -8.13 -0.07
CA THR A 252 -15.88 -8.91 1.01
C THR A 252 -15.78 -10.40 0.67
N LEU A 253 -16.75 -10.94 -0.08
CA LEU A 253 -16.77 -12.33 -0.53
C LEU A 253 -15.75 -12.62 -1.65
N LEU A 254 -15.53 -11.65 -2.55
CA LEU A 254 -14.55 -11.77 -3.63
C LEU A 254 -13.11 -11.69 -3.12
N LEU A 255 -12.87 -10.82 -2.12
CA LEU A 255 -11.59 -10.78 -1.41
C LEU A 255 -11.36 -12.09 -0.64
N LYS A 256 -12.31 -12.53 0.21
CA LYS A 256 -12.19 -13.79 0.97
C LYS A 256 -11.94 -15.00 0.07
N ARG A 257 -12.59 -15.09 -1.10
CA ARG A 257 -12.32 -16.16 -2.09
C ARG A 257 -10.91 -16.08 -2.67
N SER A 258 -10.45 -14.89 -3.07
CA SER A 258 -9.09 -14.71 -3.62
C SER A 258 -8.00 -15.07 -2.60
N TRP A 259 -8.21 -14.72 -1.32
CA TRP A 259 -7.26 -15.01 -0.24
C TRP A 259 -7.31 -16.46 0.23
N SER A 260 -8.48 -17.13 0.17
CA SER A 260 -8.58 -18.57 0.44
C SER A 260 -7.74 -19.41 -0.55
N MET A 261 -7.56 -18.93 -1.79
CA MET A 261 -6.71 -19.60 -2.79
C MET A 261 -5.21 -19.48 -2.50
N LEU A 262 -4.77 -18.40 -1.83
CA LEU A 262 -3.39 -18.26 -1.36
C LEU A 262 -3.12 -19.15 -0.14
N ASN A 263 -4.06 -19.22 0.81
CA ASN A 263 -3.94 -20.09 1.98
C ASN A 263 -3.98 -21.58 1.61
N ARG A 264 -4.73 -21.97 0.57
CA ARG A 264 -4.77 -23.37 0.08
C ARG A 264 -3.45 -23.84 -0.54
N ARG A 265 -2.53 -22.92 -0.87
CA ARG A 265 -1.17 -23.26 -1.32
C ARG A 265 -0.23 -23.60 -0.17
N LYS A 266 -0.47 -23.10 1.05
CA LYS A 266 0.28 -23.51 2.26
C LYS A 266 -0.07 -24.93 2.73
N SER A 267 -1.25 -25.45 2.38
CA SER A 267 -1.70 -26.80 2.77
C SER A 267 -1.53 -27.88 1.70
N GLY A 268 -0.99 -27.56 0.52
CA GLY A 268 -0.87 -28.47 -0.62
C GLY A 268 0.43 -29.29 -0.71
N SER A 269 1.37 -29.15 0.23
CA SER A 269 2.68 -29.82 0.20
C SER A 269 2.85 -30.91 1.26
N SER A 270 1.77 -31.58 1.67
CA SER A 270 1.86 -32.77 2.53
C SER A 270 0.76 -33.80 2.25
N SER A 271 0.86 -34.48 1.10
CA SER A 271 0.32 -35.84 0.96
C SER A 271 1.13 -36.64 -0.05
N SER A 272 2.34 -36.99 0.34
CA SER A 272 2.98 -38.21 -0.14
C SER A 272 2.20 -39.41 0.40
N SER A 273 1.49 -40.12 -0.46
CA SER A 273 1.05 -41.49 -0.16
C SER A 273 1.66 -42.43 -1.21
N SER A 274 2.75 -43.04 -0.79
CA SER A 274 3.21 -44.36 -1.18
C SER A 274 2.06 -45.35 -1.37
N SER A 275 2.02 -46.04 -2.51
CA SER A 275 1.58 -47.43 -2.56
C SER A 275 2.30 -48.13 -3.70
N SER A 276 3.24 -48.98 -3.30
CA SER A 276 3.84 -50.05 -4.07
C SER A 276 2.86 -51.21 -4.19
N SER A 277 2.63 -51.70 -5.40
CA SER A 277 2.50 -53.10 -5.83
C SER A 277 2.38 -53.13 -7.35
#